data_AF-A0A6J6BC25-F1
#
_entry.id   AF-A0A6J6BC25-F1
#
_cell.length_a   1.000
_cell.length_b   1.000
_cell.length_c   1.000
_cell.angle_alpha   90.00
_cell.angle_beta   90.00
_cell.angle_gamma   90.00
#
_symmetry.space_group_name_H-M   'P 1'
#
loop_
_entity.id
_entity.type
_entity.pdbx_description
1 polymer ?
#
loop_
_entity_poly.entity_id
_entity_poly.type
_entity_poly.pdbx_seq_one_letter_code
_entity_poly.pdbx_strand_id
1 'polypeptide(L)'
;MVLACLPAFAPSAFALTAAEATQKLNECIAAINDPLYTRSTLPGLTAYADIASLEAAIANGTMVVWIANGAGVITGSGGANGNGQDLFCGDSNNNDIATMDSNTSTRDYFFGGAGNDRVTGNMWLSTFYGGPGDDYVNQFTENSYFYGGPGNDTYGTLVAPAVFDQGVDADTTTPTFPSAETFNVAENTTAVATITTSESATITLDSGDDKLKFSLTRLTDSTASLSFLIAPNFEIPTDVGVNNVYVVVLKAVDSALNIGYETISVTVTDVVDTTSFSSFALAGNPTSVSYSTPINLVAVVTVASRITFTMNQKRIPGCISKLATGSASSFTATCSWKPSRRGYLTLASQSVAVGAGITGAISPNIRIFVGPRLTRR
;
A
#
# COMPACT_ATOMS: atom_id res chain seq x y z
N MET A 1 33.42 53.63 43.28
CA MET A 1 32.96 52.71 44.33
C MET A 1 31.95 51.77 43.67
N VAL A 2 32.47 50.87 42.82
CA VAL A 2 32.66 49.43 43.06
C VAL A 2 31.31 48.70 43.19
N LEU A 3 30.99 48.04 42.09
CA LEU A 3 30.03 46.97 41.88
C LEU A 3 30.20 45.89 42.97
N ALA A 4 29.19 45.70 43.82
CA ALA A 4 29.18 44.60 44.78
C ALA A 4 28.54 43.37 44.13
N CYS A 5 29.41 42.41 43.81
CA CYS A 5 29.10 41.05 43.43
C CYS A 5 28.23 40.38 44.52
N LEU A 6 27.05 39.87 44.15
CA LEU A 6 26.28 38.95 45.00
C LEU A 6 27.08 37.64 45.12
N PRO A 7 27.26 37.09 46.33
CA PRO A 7 28.08 35.89 46.49
C PRO A 7 27.37 34.68 45.88
N ALA A 8 28.15 33.85 45.21
CA ALA A 8 27.74 32.53 44.78
C ALA A 8 27.23 31.74 46.00
N PHE A 9 25.96 31.35 45.95
CA PHE A 9 25.40 30.37 46.88
C PHE A 9 26.04 29.02 46.58
N ALA A 10 26.93 28.56 47.45
CA ALA A 10 27.25 27.15 47.57
C ALA A 10 26.07 26.46 48.29
N PRO A 11 25.43 25.42 47.73
CA PRO A 11 24.34 24.75 48.43
C PRO A 11 24.95 23.88 49.53
N SER A 12 24.75 24.30 50.78
CA SER A 12 24.79 23.41 51.93
C SER A 12 23.37 22.86 52.13
N ALA A 13 23.27 21.55 52.34
CA ALA A 13 22.04 20.77 52.40
C ALA A 13 20.98 21.37 53.36
N PHE A 14 20.00 22.08 52.79
CA PHE A 14 18.70 22.26 53.43
C PHE A 14 17.74 21.27 52.80
N ALA A 15 17.12 20.43 53.64
CA ALA A 15 16.02 19.57 53.22
C ALA A 15 14.94 20.44 52.57
N LEU A 16 14.44 20.03 51.41
CA LEU A 16 13.32 20.71 50.76
C LEU A 16 12.07 20.48 51.61
N THR A 17 11.18 21.46 51.64
CA THR A 17 9.84 21.22 52.15
C THR A 17 9.12 20.21 51.24
N ALA A 18 8.11 19.51 51.78
CA ALA A 18 7.32 18.58 50.99
C ALA A 18 6.72 19.24 49.73
N ALA A 19 6.31 20.51 49.82
CA ALA A 19 5.76 21.24 48.69
C ALA A 19 6.82 21.54 47.61
N GLU A 20 8.04 21.91 48.01
CA GLU A 20 9.15 22.13 47.08
C GLU A 20 9.60 20.83 46.40
N ALA A 21 9.61 19.71 47.14
CA ALA A 21 9.90 18.40 46.56
C ALA A 21 8.85 17.98 45.51
N THR A 22 7.56 18.16 45.81
CA THR A 22 6.47 17.91 44.85
C THR A 22 6.60 18.80 43.61
N GLN A 23 6.90 20.08 43.79
CA GLN A 23 7.08 21.01 42.67
C GLN A 23 8.25 20.57 41.80
N LYS A 24 9.41 20.27 42.40
CA LYS A 24 10.61 19.85 41.66
C LYS A 24 10.38 18.56 40.86
N LEU A 25 9.61 17.62 41.40
CA LEU A 25 9.24 16.41 40.69
C LEU A 25 8.28 16.68 39.51
N ASN A 26 7.35 17.63 39.66
CA ASN A 26 6.49 18.04 38.55
C ASN A 26 7.28 18.74 37.44
N GLU A 27 8.27 19.56 37.79
CA GLU A 27 9.17 20.20 36.84
C GLU A 27 10.00 19.17 36.07
N CYS A 28 10.50 18.13 36.76
CA CYS A 28 11.17 17.00 36.13
C CYS A 28 10.29 16.28 35.11
N ILE A 29 9.06 15.89 35.50
CA ILE A 29 8.11 15.21 34.61
C ILE A 29 7.75 16.09 33.40
N ALA A 30 7.56 17.39 33.64
CA ALA A 30 7.25 18.35 32.59
C ALA A 30 8.43 18.57 31.62
N ALA A 31 9.68 18.48 32.11
CA ALA A 31 10.87 18.57 31.26
C ALA A 31 10.96 17.36 30.32
N ILE A 32 10.86 16.14 30.88
CA ILE A 32 10.95 14.89 30.11
C ILE A 32 9.85 14.82 29.04
N ASN A 33 8.65 15.32 29.37
CA ASN A 33 7.52 15.48 28.44
C ASN A 33 7.15 14.20 27.66
N ASP A 34 7.26 13.04 28.31
CA ASP A 34 6.88 11.75 27.75
C ASP A 34 5.63 11.19 28.48
N PRO A 35 4.59 10.73 27.74
CA PRO A 35 3.37 10.19 28.35
C PRO A 35 3.59 8.93 29.20
N LEU A 36 4.72 8.22 29.07
CA LEU A 36 5.08 7.05 29.87
C LEU A 36 5.60 7.43 31.26
N TYR A 37 6.17 8.62 31.43
CA TYR A 37 6.79 9.07 32.67
C TYR A 37 5.90 10.08 33.40
N THR A 38 5.04 9.55 34.25
CA THR A 38 4.00 10.31 34.97
C THR A 38 4.21 10.18 36.48
N ARG A 39 3.48 10.99 37.26
CA ARG A 39 3.46 10.90 38.73
C ARG A 39 3.08 9.50 39.25
N SER A 40 2.33 8.72 38.47
CA SER A 40 1.94 7.35 38.84
C SER A 40 2.96 6.28 38.46
N THR A 41 3.74 6.50 37.39
CA THR A 41 4.65 5.47 36.85
C THR A 41 6.08 5.63 37.35
N LEU A 42 6.52 6.87 37.55
CA LEU A 42 7.89 7.21 37.93
C LEU A 42 8.37 6.57 39.25
N PRO A 43 7.56 6.43 40.32
CA PRO A 43 7.98 5.74 41.55
C PRO A 43 8.43 4.30 41.28
N GLY A 44 7.65 3.54 40.50
CA GLY A 44 8.00 2.15 40.17
C GLY A 44 9.28 2.04 39.35
N LEU A 45 9.54 2.99 38.45
CA LEU A 45 10.76 3.03 37.64
C LEU A 45 11.99 3.43 38.46
N THR A 46 11.80 4.17 39.55
CA THR A 46 12.87 4.64 40.46
C THR A 46 13.02 3.78 41.72
N ALA A 47 12.40 2.59 41.75
CA ALA A 47 12.41 1.65 42.88
C ALA A 47 11.79 2.19 44.19
N TYR A 48 10.84 3.13 44.08
CA TYR A 48 10.00 3.60 45.17
C TYR A 48 8.60 2.96 45.10
N ALA A 49 8.01 2.71 46.26
CA ALA A 49 6.72 2.02 46.34
C ALA A 49 5.56 2.89 45.82
N ASP A 50 5.65 4.20 46.04
CA ASP A 50 4.63 5.18 45.66
C ASP A 50 5.22 6.59 45.54
N ILE A 51 4.39 7.52 45.06
CA ILE A 51 4.80 8.92 44.85
C ILE A 51 5.17 9.62 46.17
N ALA A 52 4.54 9.25 47.29
CA ALA A 52 4.81 9.89 48.58
C ALA A 52 6.20 9.53 49.11
N SER A 53 6.64 8.27 48.93
CA SER A 53 7.98 7.81 49.29
C SER A 53 9.07 8.44 48.42
N LEU A 54 8.81 8.61 47.12
CA LEU A 54 9.72 9.31 46.20
C LEU A 54 9.85 10.80 46.56
N GLU A 55 8.73 11.49 46.77
CA GLU A 55 8.74 12.90 47.20
C GLU A 55 9.41 13.10 48.56
N ALA A 56 9.23 12.16 49.50
CA ALA A 56 9.93 12.18 50.79
C ALA A 56 11.45 12.00 50.63
N ALA A 57 11.90 11.13 49.71
CA ALA A 57 13.31 10.96 49.41
C ALA A 57 13.94 12.23 48.83
N ILE A 58 13.21 12.92 47.94
CA ILE A 58 13.62 14.22 47.39
C ILE A 58 13.64 15.29 48.49
N ALA A 59 12.62 15.33 49.34
CA ALA A 59 12.54 16.28 50.46
C ALA A 59 13.72 16.13 51.43
N ASN A 60 14.06 14.89 51.78
CA ASN A 60 15.15 14.58 52.69
C ASN A 60 16.54 14.66 52.03
N GLY A 61 16.61 14.89 50.72
CA GLY A 61 17.87 14.95 49.96
C GLY A 61 18.57 13.60 49.80
N THR A 62 17.88 12.49 50.05
CA THR A 62 18.41 11.14 49.76
C THR A 62 18.35 10.82 48.28
N MET A 63 17.43 11.47 47.55
CA MET A 63 17.43 11.55 46.10
C MET A 63 17.58 13.01 45.66
N VAL A 64 18.52 13.29 44.77
CA VAL A 64 18.73 14.64 44.21
C VAL A 64 18.22 14.69 42.77
N VAL A 65 17.32 15.64 42.48
CA VAL A 65 16.75 15.81 41.15
C VAL A 65 17.53 16.88 40.37
N TRP A 66 17.93 16.55 39.15
CA TRP A 66 18.60 17.41 38.18
C TRP A 66 17.71 17.53 36.94
N ILE A 67 17.46 18.75 36.47
CA ILE A 67 16.53 19.00 35.37
C ILE A 67 17.28 19.74 34.27
N ALA A 68 17.18 19.26 33.04
CA ALA A 68 17.74 19.91 31.87
C ALA A 68 17.11 21.29 31.61
N ASN A 69 17.85 22.12 30.88
CA ASN A 69 17.40 23.42 30.43
C ASN A 69 18.06 23.73 29.08
N GLY A 70 17.56 23.04 28.06
CA GLY A 70 18.12 23.03 26.72
C GLY A 70 19.26 22.03 26.55
N ALA A 71 19.84 22.04 25.35
CA ALA A 71 20.86 21.08 24.94
C ALA A 71 22.18 21.17 25.74
N GLY A 72 22.90 20.05 25.79
CA GLY A 72 24.23 19.91 26.38
C GLY A 72 24.19 19.30 27.77
N VAL A 73 25.26 19.53 28.54
CA VAL A 73 25.41 18.91 29.86
C VAL A 73 24.36 19.43 30.83
N ILE A 74 23.60 18.53 31.48
CA ILE A 74 22.65 18.94 32.53
C ILE A 74 23.44 19.66 33.63
N THR A 75 23.15 20.93 33.84
CA THR A 75 24.03 21.82 34.61
C THR A 75 24.06 21.43 36.08
N GLY A 76 25.26 21.27 36.65
CA GLY A 76 25.45 20.83 38.03
C GLY A 76 25.52 19.31 38.23
N SER A 77 25.25 18.51 37.19
CA SER A 77 25.36 17.03 37.23
C SER A 77 26.80 16.48 37.18
N GLY A 78 27.80 17.35 37.02
CA GLY A 78 29.22 16.96 36.92
C GLY A 78 29.79 16.52 38.26
N GLY A 79 29.60 15.23 38.59
CA GLY A 79 29.92 14.65 39.90
C GLY A 79 28.71 14.64 40.81
N ALA A 80 27.61 14.06 40.32
CA ALA A 80 26.37 13.78 41.05
C ALA A 80 26.67 13.16 42.43
N ASN A 81 25.75 13.31 43.39
CA ASN A 81 25.96 13.44 44.86
C ASN A 81 26.88 12.40 45.57
N GLY A 82 28.12 12.23 45.11
CA GLY A 82 28.87 10.98 45.24
C GLY A 82 28.01 9.76 44.95
N ASN A 83 28.14 8.73 45.80
CA ASN A 83 27.31 7.53 45.70
C ASN A 83 25.86 7.73 46.19
N GLY A 84 25.28 8.93 46.08
CA GLY A 84 23.88 9.21 46.38
C GLY A 84 22.94 8.55 45.37
N GLN A 85 21.64 8.79 45.50
CA GLN A 85 20.73 8.55 44.38
C GLN A 85 20.47 9.88 43.67
N ASP A 86 20.61 9.88 42.36
CA ASP A 86 20.31 11.01 41.51
C ASP A 86 19.21 10.67 40.51
N LEU A 87 18.32 11.64 40.26
CA LEU A 87 17.29 11.58 39.24
C LEU A 87 17.56 12.69 38.22
N PHE A 88 18.06 12.32 37.06
CA PHE A 88 18.28 13.21 35.93
C PHE A 88 17.05 13.20 35.02
N CYS A 89 16.54 14.38 34.74
CA CYS A 89 15.38 14.60 33.90
C CYS A 89 15.83 15.48 32.74
N GLY A 90 16.02 14.86 31.58
CA GLY A 90 16.27 15.56 30.34
C GLY A 90 15.02 16.27 29.81
N ASP A 91 15.16 16.87 28.64
CA ASP A 91 14.11 17.58 27.93
C ASP A 91 14.01 17.10 26.48
N SER A 92 13.45 17.91 25.58
CA SER A 92 13.31 17.54 24.17
C SER A 92 14.57 17.84 23.33
N ASN A 93 15.72 18.08 23.97
CA ASN A 93 16.99 18.37 23.33
C ASN A 93 18.04 17.37 23.77
N ASN A 94 19.11 17.24 22.99
CA ASN A 94 20.25 16.39 23.32
C ASN A 94 20.88 16.80 24.67
N ASN A 95 20.75 15.96 25.67
CA ASN A 95 21.26 16.17 27.02
C ASN A 95 22.40 15.19 27.32
N ASP A 96 23.48 15.74 27.86
CA ASP A 96 24.66 14.96 28.23
C ASP A 96 24.76 14.83 29.75
N ILE A 97 25.04 13.62 30.22
CA ILE A 97 25.47 13.31 31.57
C ILE A 97 26.91 12.81 31.54
N ALA A 98 27.75 13.37 32.41
CA ALA A 98 29.16 13.01 32.46
C ALA A 98 29.35 11.61 33.08
N THR A 99 28.72 11.33 34.22
CA THR A 99 28.81 10.05 34.94
C THR A 99 27.56 9.80 35.75
N MET A 100 27.21 8.54 35.92
CA MET A 100 26.19 8.09 36.89
C MET A 100 26.89 7.14 37.87
N ASP A 101 27.18 7.63 39.08
CA ASP A 101 28.20 7.10 40.00
C ASP A 101 27.63 6.44 41.27
N SER A 102 26.48 5.80 41.15
CA SER A 102 25.90 4.93 42.17
C SER A 102 26.81 3.77 42.65
N ASN A 103 26.49 3.24 43.83
CA ASN A 103 27.16 2.07 44.44
C ASN A 103 26.17 0.93 44.76
N THR A 104 26.62 -0.13 45.43
CA THR A 104 25.79 -1.32 45.76
C THR A 104 24.51 -1.06 46.56
N SER A 105 24.30 0.14 47.10
CA SER A 105 23.14 0.54 47.89
C SER A 105 22.31 1.66 47.25
N THR A 106 22.75 2.22 46.12
CA THR A 106 22.07 3.32 45.41
C THR A 106 21.96 3.03 43.92
N ARG A 107 21.11 3.78 43.22
CA ARG A 107 20.90 3.70 41.78
C ARG A 107 20.52 5.08 41.29
N ASP A 108 21.20 5.54 40.26
CA ASP A 108 20.86 6.77 39.56
C ASP A 108 19.94 6.45 38.40
N TYR A 109 19.07 7.40 38.10
CA TYR A 109 18.07 7.28 37.05
C TYR A 109 18.20 8.47 36.11
N PHE A 110 18.43 8.20 34.84
CA PHE A 110 18.37 9.22 33.80
C PHE A 110 17.20 8.93 32.88
N PHE A 111 16.33 9.92 32.70
CA PHE A 111 15.28 9.93 31.70
C PHE A 111 15.65 11.01 30.68
N GLY A 112 16.11 10.60 29.49
CA GLY A 112 16.60 11.49 28.44
C GLY A 112 15.50 12.41 27.90
N GLY A 113 14.35 11.82 27.59
CA GLY A 113 13.27 12.57 26.96
C GLY A 113 13.33 12.36 25.46
N ALA A 114 13.24 13.41 24.68
CA ALA A 114 13.41 13.31 23.23
C ALA A 114 14.73 13.96 22.82
N GLY A 115 15.34 13.51 21.74
CA GLY A 115 16.66 13.97 21.30
C GLY A 115 17.71 12.90 21.50
N ASN A 116 18.97 13.23 21.19
CA ASN A 116 20.07 12.27 21.25
C ASN A 116 20.86 12.47 22.54
N ASP A 117 20.42 11.79 23.59
CA ASP A 117 20.90 11.90 24.95
C ASP A 117 22.07 10.95 25.21
N ARG A 118 22.98 11.37 26.10
CA ARG A 118 24.25 10.67 26.26
C ARG A 118 24.68 10.54 27.70
N VAL A 119 25.14 9.34 28.05
CA VAL A 119 26.05 9.17 29.18
C VAL A 119 27.47 9.02 28.64
N THR A 120 28.23 10.11 28.74
CA THR A 120 29.54 10.25 28.09
C THR A 120 30.69 9.56 28.85
N GLY A 121 30.53 9.34 30.14
CA GLY A 121 31.48 8.58 30.98
C GLY A 121 30.92 7.22 31.38
N ASN A 122 31.10 6.87 32.66
CA ASN A 122 30.67 5.58 33.19
C ASN A 122 29.27 5.64 33.80
N MET A 123 28.49 4.59 33.58
CA MET A 123 27.31 4.24 34.37
C MET A 123 27.63 3.05 35.28
N TRP A 124 27.53 3.26 36.59
CA TRP A 124 27.70 2.24 37.62
C TRP A 124 26.39 2.02 38.36
N LEU A 125 25.96 0.75 38.48
CA LEU A 125 24.67 0.32 39.02
C LEU A 125 23.48 1.27 38.73
N SER A 126 23.40 1.81 37.50
CA SER A 126 22.50 2.91 37.15
C SER A 126 21.50 2.51 36.07
N THR A 127 20.45 3.30 35.89
CA THR A 127 19.46 3.07 34.83
C THR A 127 19.29 4.31 33.97
N PHE A 128 19.44 4.16 32.66
CA PHE A 128 19.17 5.20 31.68
C PHE A 128 18.01 4.77 30.78
N TYR A 129 17.01 5.62 30.67
CA TYR A 129 15.92 5.56 29.70
C TYR A 129 16.16 6.68 28.68
N GLY A 130 16.57 6.31 27.46
CA GLY A 130 16.87 7.25 26.38
C GLY A 130 15.64 8.01 25.94
N GLY A 131 14.67 7.27 25.39
CA GLY A 131 13.44 7.84 24.85
C GLY A 131 13.54 7.93 23.32
N PRO A 132 12.77 8.82 22.66
CA PRO A 132 12.90 8.99 21.22
C PRO A 132 14.19 9.72 20.81
N GLY A 133 15.02 9.09 19.99
CA GLY A 133 16.25 9.66 19.45
C GLY A 133 17.36 8.62 19.31
N ASP A 134 18.55 9.04 18.87
CA ASP A 134 19.73 8.15 18.82
C ASP A 134 20.60 8.39 20.06
N ASP A 135 20.32 7.64 21.12
CA ASP A 135 20.95 7.77 22.44
C ASP A 135 22.21 6.93 22.57
N TYR A 136 23.07 7.34 23.51
CA TYR A 136 24.39 6.74 23.65
C TYR A 136 24.88 6.58 25.08
N VAL A 137 25.44 5.41 25.38
CA VAL A 137 26.20 5.19 26.61
C VAL A 137 27.64 4.78 26.29
N ASN A 138 28.61 5.58 26.74
CA ASN A 138 30.03 5.28 26.50
C ASN A 138 30.47 3.99 27.19
N GLN A 139 30.23 3.87 28.49
CA GLN A 139 30.56 2.67 29.23
C GLN A 139 29.56 2.42 30.36
N PHE A 140 29.08 1.18 30.48
CA PHE A 140 28.20 0.78 31.57
C PHE A 140 28.58 -0.61 32.08
N THR A 141 28.66 -0.71 33.39
CA THR A 141 29.17 -1.89 34.10
C THR A 141 28.25 -2.26 35.26
N GLU A 142 28.54 -3.39 35.90
CA GLU A 142 27.71 -3.91 37.01
C GLU A 142 26.26 -4.17 36.55
N ASN A 143 25.26 -4.18 37.42
CA ASN A 143 23.85 -4.34 37.02
C ASN A 143 23.25 -3.01 36.52
N SER A 144 23.95 -2.32 35.61
CA SER A 144 23.42 -1.13 34.94
C SER A 144 22.47 -1.52 33.81
N TYR A 145 21.47 -0.68 33.56
CA TYR A 145 20.46 -0.87 32.53
C TYR A 145 20.39 0.34 31.62
N PHE A 146 20.52 0.13 30.32
CA PHE A 146 20.25 1.15 29.31
C PHE A 146 19.06 0.68 28.46
N TYR A 147 17.95 1.39 28.57
CA TYR A 147 16.78 1.26 27.72
C TYR A 147 16.84 2.38 26.67
N GLY A 148 17.13 2.03 25.42
CA GLY A 148 17.26 2.97 24.31
C GLY A 148 15.93 3.66 24.01
N GLY A 149 14.99 2.91 23.45
CA GLY A 149 13.69 3.45 23.03
C GLY A 149 13.62 3.58 21.51
N PRO A 150 12.71 4.41 20.98
CA PRO A 150 12.61 4.64 19.55
C PRO A 150 13.85 5.36 18.99
N GLY A 151 14.55 4.73 18.05
CA GLY A 151 15.74 5.28 17.39
C GLY A 151 16.87 4.25 17.27
N ASN A 152 18.07 4.69 16.88
CA ASN A 152 19.24 3.82 16.74
C ASN A 152 20.21 4.05 17.90
N ASP A 153 19.94 3.40 19.02
CA ASP A 153 20.72 3.57 20.24
C ASP A 153 22.00 2.75 20.20
N THR A 154 23.06 3.32 20.75
CA THR A 154 24.39 2.69 20.68
C THR A 154 25.11 2.75 22.01
N TYR A 155 26.13 1.90 22.15
CA TYR A 155 26.98 1.92 23.31
C TYR A 155 28.45 1.70 22.95
N GLY A 156 29.35 2.23 23.77
CA GLY A 156 30.79 2.00 23.62
C GLY A 156 31.20 0.65 24.20
N THR A 157 31.07 0.49 25.52
CA THR A 157 31.48 -0.72 26.25
C THR A 157 30.40 -1.19 27.22
N LEU A 158 29.99 -2.45 27.06
CA LEU A 158 29.12 -3.17 27.99
C LEU A 158 29.98 -4.16 28.80
N VAL A 159 30.00 -4.02 30.13
CA VAL A 159 30.62 -4.99 31.03
C VAL A 159 29.54 -5.73 31.81
N ALA A 160 29.43 -7.04 31.57
CA ALA A 160 28.46 -7.89 32.26
C ALA A 160 28.60 -7.77 33.79
N PRO A 161 27.50 -7.74 34.55
CA PRO A 161 26.12 -8.11 34.16
C PRO A 161 25.24 -6.99 33.58
N ALA A 162 25.81 -5.92 33.02
CA ALA A 162 25.02 -4.81 32.49
C ALA A 162 24.15 -5.23 31.29
N VAL A 163 23.02 -4.53 31.11
CA VAL A 163 22.01 -4.86 30.08
C VAL A 163 21.74 -3.64 29.20
N PHE A 164 21.80 -3.85 27.89
CA PHE A 164 21.27 -2.92 26.90
C PHE A 164 20.01 -3.52 26.30
N ASP A 165 18.93 -2.76 26.37
CA ASP A 165 17.65 -3.03 25.73
C ASP A 165 17.41 -1.90 24.72
N GLN A 166 17.45 -2.21 23.43
CA GLN A 166 17.19 -1.22 22.38
C GLN A 166 15.76 -0.66 22.48
N GLY A 167 14.82 -1.34 23.14
CA GLY A 167 13.41 -1.00 23.02
C GLY A 167 12.88 -1.31 21.62
N VAL A 168 11.58 -1.08 21.42
CA VAL A 168 10.94 -1.21 20.11
C VAL A 168 10.63 0.16 19.57
N ASP A 169 11.21 0.51 18.41
CA ASP A 169 10.69 1.60 17.59
C ASP A 169 9.34 1.16 17.04
N ALA A 170 8.26 1.65 17.67
CA ALA A 170 6.92 1.35 17.22
C ALA A 170 6.66 2.12 15.93
N ASP A 171 6.86 1.46 14.80
CA ASP A 171 6.42 1.99 13.51
C ASP A 171 4.92 2.27 13.58
N THR A 172 4.57 3.55 13.54
CA THR A 172 3.20 4.07 13.59
C THR A 172 2.76 4.64 12.25
N THR A 173 3.60 4.54 11.21
CA THR A 173 3.29 5.08 9.90
C THR A 173 2.45 4.10 9.11
N THR A 174 1.34 4.58 8.55
CA THR A 174 0.49 3.73 7.71
C THR A 174 1.03 3.67 6.29
N PRO A 175 1.05 2.48 5.64
CA PRO A 175 1.39 2.38 4.22
C PRO A 175 0.47 3.24 3.35
N THR A 176 1.03 3.99 2.42
CA THR A 176 0.27 4.79 1.43
C THR A 176 0.49 4.24 0.03
N PHE A 177 -0.41 4.56 -0.91
CA PHE A 177 -0.34 4.11 -2.31
C PHE A 177 0.07 5.26 -3.25
N PRO A 178 1.35 5.38 -3.62
CA PRO A 178 1.79 6.41 -4.57
C PRO A 178 1.39 6.15 -6.04
N SER A 179 0.78 4.99 -6.35
CA SER A 179 0.25 4.71 -7.69
C SER A 179 -0.97 5.59 -8.03
N ALA A 180 -1.28 5.74 -9.32
CA ALA A 180 -2.48 6.43 -9.74
C ALA A 180 -3.76 5.74 -9.23
N GLU A 181 -4.80 6.53 -8.94
CA GLU A 181 -6.12 6.05 -8.48
C GLU A 181 -7.05 5.67 -9.65
N THR A 182 -6.73 6.13 -10.87
CA THR A 182 -7.53 5.89 -12.07
C THR A 182 -6.70 5.30 -13.20
N PHE A 183 -7.21 4.27 -13.86
CA PHE A 183 -6.56 3.63 -15.01
C PHE A 183 -7.51 3.51 -16.19
N ASN A 184 -6.95 3.53 -17.40
CA ASN A 184 -7.66 3.20 -18.63
C ASN A 184 -7.09 1.91 -19.19
N VAL A 185 -7.96 0.93 -19.46
CA VAL A 185 -7.59 -0.37 -20.00
C VAL A 185 -8.40 -0.62 -21.26
N ALA A 186 -7.72 -0.98 -22.34
CA ALA A 186 -8.41 -1.44 -23.55
C ALA A 186 -9.15 -2.75 -23.26
N GLU A 187 -10.38 -2.87 -23.75
CA GLU A 187 -11.10 -4.14 -23.69
C GLU A 187 -10.30 -5.30 -24.34
N ASN A 188 -10.75 -6.54 -24.11
CA ASN A 188 -10.07 -7.75 -24.59
C ASN A 188 -8.66 -7.96 -24.00
N THR A 189 -8.26 -7.17 -22.99
CA THR A 189 -7.01 -7.35 -22.21
C THR A 189 -7.30 -7.47 -20.72
N THR A 190 -6.38 -8.07 -19.96
CA THR A 190 -6.56 -8.28 -18.50
C THR A 190 -5.62 -7.46 -17.64
N ALA A 191 -4.46 -7.04 -18.13
CA ALA A 191 -3.50 -6.28 -17.34
C ALA A 191 -4.03 -4.86 -17.06
N VAL A 192 -3.98 -4.44 -15.80
CA VAL A 192 -4.43 -3.10 -15.39
C VAL A 192 -3.23 -2.23 -15.04
N ALA A 193 -2.54 -2.56 -13.94
CA ALA A 193 -1.46 -1.73 -13.42
C ALA A 193 -0.55 -2.50 -12.46
N THR A 194 0.63 -1.94 -12.21
CA THR A 194 1.45 -2.28 -11.05
C THR A 194 1.13 -1.30 -9.93
N ILE A 195 0.69 -1.82 -8.79
CA ILE A 195 0.41 -1.08 -7.57
C ILE A 195 1.68 -1.06 -6.72
N THR A 196 1.98 0.09 -6.11
CA THR A 196 3.14 0.31 -5.25
C THR A 196 2.67 0.91 -3.93
N THR A 197 3.36 0.59 -2.83
CA THR A 197 3.19 1.20 -1.51
C THR A 197 4.41 2.03 -1.10
N SER A 198 4.25 2.98 -0.17
CA SER A 198 5.35 3.82 0.35
C SER A 198 6.42 3.05 1.12
N GLU A 199 6.07 1.87 1.60
CA GLU A 199 6.89 1.00 2.42
C GLU A 199 6.54 -0.47 2.20
N SER A 200 7.25 -1.37 2.89
CA SER A 200 6.99 -2.82 2.84
C SER A 200 5.62 -3.15 3.43
N ALA A 201 4.73 -3.72 2.62
CA ALA A 201 3.38 -4.05 3.06
C ALA A 201 2.80 -5.27 2.34
N THR A 202 1.82 -5.92 2.97
CA THR A 202 0.98 -6.94 2.36
C THR A 202 -0.22 -6.27 1.71
N ILE A 203 -0.24 -6.23 0.38
CA ILE A 203 -1.32 -5.64 -0.41
C ILE A 203 -2.39 -6.70 -0.71
N THR A 204 -3.66 -6.38 -0.50
CA THR A 204 -4.81 -7.26 -0.72
C THR A 204 -5.96 -6.53 -1.39
N LEU A 205 -6.83 -7.28 -2.09
CA LEU A 205 -8.13 -6.79 -2.54
C LEU A 205 -9.10 -6.81 -1.34
N ASP A 206 -9.57 -5.65 -0.90
CA ASP A 206 -10.35 -5.52 0.33
C ASP A 206 -11.85 -5.45 0.06
N SER A 207 -12.29 -4.45 -0.69
CA SER A 207 -13.70 -4.19 -1.02
C SER A 207 -13.84 -3.55 -2.41
N GLY A 208 -14.96 -2.88 -2.68
CA GLY A 208 -15.31 -2.34 -4.00
C GLY A 208 -16.27 -3.23 -4.78
N ASP A 209 -17.15 -2.60 -5.56
CA ASP A 209 -18.28 -3.26 -6.23
C ASP A 209 -17.83 -4.35 -7.22
N ASP A 210 -16.65 -4.18 -7.82
CA ASP A 210 -16.10 -5.08 -8.83
C ASP A 210 -14.96 -5.95 -8.33
N LYS A 211 -14.70 -5.98 -7.01
CA LYS A 211 -13.59 -6.73 -6.39
C LYS A 211 -13.41 -8.14 -6.97
N LEU A 212 -14.50 -8.88 -7.13
CA LEU A 212 -14.49 -10.28 -7.57
C LEU A 212 -14.11 -10.47 -9.04
N LYS A 213 -13.91 -9.38 -9.79
CA LYS A 213 -13.46 -9.40 -11.20
C LYS A 213 -11.96 -9.18 -11.33
N PHE A 214 -11.28 -8.87 -10.24
CA PHE A 214 -9.85 -8.62 -10.22
C PHE A 214 -9.07 -9.75 -9.55
N SER A 215 -7.81 -9.86 -9.94
CA SER A 215 -6.78 -10.59 -9.22
C SER A 215 -5.62 -9.67 -8.91
N LEU A 216 -4.93 -9.96 -7.82
CA LEU A 216 -3.76 -9.23 -7.36
C LEU A 216 -2.63 -10.22 -7.10
N THR A 217 -1.49 -10.04 -7.75
CA THR A 217 -0.32 -10.90 -7.60
C THR A 217 0.83 -10.11 -7.01
N ARG A 218 1.34 -10.52 -5.84
CA ARG A 218 2.51 -9.89 -5.22
C ARG A 218 3.74 -10.03 -6.12
N LEU A 219 4.48 -8.93 -6.30
CA LEU A 219 5.72 -8.91 -7.09
C LEU A 219 6.95 -8.74 -6.17
N THR A 220 6.91 -7.76 -5.26
CA THR A 220 7.94 -7.50 -4.25
C THR A 220 7.31 -7.31 -2.88
N ASP A 221 8.09 -6.84 -1.91
CA ASP A 221 7.62 -6.44 -0.58
C ASP A 221 6.74 -5.18 -0.55
N SER A 222 6.79 -4.38 -1.61
CA SER A 222 6.14 -3.07 -1.73
C SER A 222 5.35 -2.92 -3.05
N THR A 223 5.25 -3.99 -3.86
CA THR A 223 4.56 -3.93 -5.16
C THR A 223 3.72 -5.17 -5.48
N ALA A 224 2.64 -4.97 -6.24
CA ALA A 224 1.75 -6.01 -6.73
C ALA A 224 1.20 -5.69 -8.12
N SER A 225 0.93 -6.71 -8.94
CA SER A 225 0.27 -6.58 -10.24
C SER A 225 -1.24 -6.76 -10.09
N LEU A 226 -2.01 -5.76 -10.50
CA LEU A 226 -3.47 -5.77 -10.58
C LEU A 226 -3.91 -6.13 -12.01
N SER A 227 -4.86 -7.05 -12.12
CA SER A 227 -5.41 -7.49 -13.40
C SER A 227 -6.86 -7.97 -13.28
N PHE A 228 -7.60 -7.92 -14.37
CA PHE A 228 -8.89 -8.60 -14.48
C PHE A 228 -8.71 -10.13 -14.53
N LEU A 229 -9.64 -10.87 -13.91
CA LEU A 229 -9.73 -12.32 -14.03
C LEU A 229 -10.18 -12.76 -15.42
N ILE A 230 -11.08 -11.99 -16.03
CA ILE A 230 -11.62 -12.18 -17.37
C ILE A 230 -11.53 -10.85 -18.09
N ALA A 231 -11.01 -10.85 -19.32
CA ALA A 231 -10.93 -9.62 -20.10
C ALA A 231 -12.32 -8.99 -20.28
N PRO A 232 -12.49 -7.68 -20.02
CA PRO A 232 -13.76 -7.01 -20.22
C PRO A 232 -14.06 -6.89 -21.71
N ASN A 233 -15.34 -6.79 -22.04
CA ASN A 233 -15.84 -6.47 -23.38
C ASN A 233 -16.70 -5.20 -23.23
N PHE A 234 -16.41 -4.18 -24.02
CA PHE A 234 -17.01 -2.85 -23.88
C PHE A 234 -18.49 -2.84 -24.29
N GLU A 235 -18.87 -3.64 -25.29
CA GLU A 235 -20.26 -3.77 -25.76
C GLU A 235 -21.14 -4.59 -24.81
N ILE A 236 -20.52 -5.39 -23.93
CA ILE A 236 -21.20 -6.22 -22.93
C ILE A 236 -20.53 -5.97 -21.57
N PRO A 237 -20.74 -4.76 -20.98
CA PRO A 237 -20.13 -4.43 -19.71
C PRO A 237 -20.62 -5.38 -18.64
N THR A 238 -19.69 -5.86 -17.83
CA THR A 238 -20.01 -6.75 -16.73
C THR A 238 -19.86 -6.06 -15.39
N ASP A 239 -19.31 -4.84 -15.32
CA ASP A 239 -19.17 -4.01 -14.12
C ASP A 239 -20.50 -3.81 -13.38
N VAL A 240 -20.40 -3.52 -12.09
CA VAL A 240 -21.56 -3.07 -11.33
C VAL A 240 -21.91 -1.65 -11.77
N GLY A 241 -23.08 -1.48 -12.37
CA GLY A 241 -23.53 -0.20 -12.94
C GLY A 241 -23.59 -0.22 -14.46
N VAL A 242 -22.96 -1.21 -15.11
CA VAL A 242 -22.96 -1.45 -16.56
C VAL A 242 -22.50 -0.20 -17.32
N ASN A 243 -21.47 0.48 -16.81
CA ASN A 243 -20.99 1.76 -17.30
C ASN A 243 -19.52 1.73 -17.78
N ASN A 244 -18.90 0.54 -17.86
CA ASN A 244 -17.50 0.33 -18.22
C ASN A 244 -16.48 0.96 -17.24
N VAL A 245 -16.90 1.26 -16.01
CA VAL A 245 -16.02 1.75 -14.94
C VAL A 245 -16.07 0.74 -13.79
N TYR A 246 -14.95 0.07 -13.58
CA TYR A 246 -14.80 -0.96 -12.55
C TYR A 246 -14.15 -0.37 -11.31
N VAL A 247 -14.73 -0.61 -10.13
CA VAL A 247 -14.24 -0.06 -8.86
C VAL A 247 -13.77 -1.16 -7.91
N VAL A 248 -12.53 -1.02 -7.40
CA VAL A 248 -11.93 -1.93 -6.43
C VAL A 248 -11.18 -1.16 -5.35
N VAL A 249 -11.28 -1.60 -4.10
CA VAL A 249 -10.56 -1.03 -2.97
C VAL A 249 -9.43 -1.96 -2.56
N LEU A 250 -8.22 -1.43 -2.50
CA LEU A 250 -7.02 -2.10 -2.05
C LEU A 250 -6.77 -1.80 -0.57
N LYS A 251 -6.14 -2.76 0.13
CA LYS A 251 -5.66 -2.60 1.51
C LYS A 251 -4.21 -3.03 1.59
N ALA A 252 -3.38 -2.20 2.21
CA ALA A 252 -1.99 -2.50 2.55
C ALA A 252 -1.85 -2.58 4.07
N VAL A 253 -1.14 -3.61 4.55
CA VAL A 253 -0.83 -3.80 5.98
C VAL A 253 0.68 -4.04 6.13
N ASP A 254 1.37 -3.22 6.90
CA ASP A 254 2.80 -3.39 7.19
C ASP A 254 3.06 -4.47 8.27
N SER A 255 4.32 -4.59 8.71
CA SER A 255 4.71 -5.51 9.79
C SER A 255 4.28 -5.08 11.18
N ALA A 256 4.06 -3.78 11.39
CA ALA A 256 3.57 -3.20 12.64
C ALA A 256 2.04 -3.18 12.75
N LEU A 257 1.34 -3.69 11.73
CA LEU A 257 -0.12 -3.74 11.59
C LEU A 257 -0.78 -2.38 11.34
N ASN A 258 -0.03 -1.37 10.89
CA ASN A 258 -0.67 -0.16 10.38
C ASN A 258 -1.32 -0.45 9.01
N ILE A 259 -2.44 0.21 8.75
CA ILE A 259 -3.33 -0.12 7.62
C ILE A 259 -3.56 1.10 6.75
N GLY A 260 -3.32 0.93 5.44
CA GLY A 260 -3.68 1.89 4.41
C GLY A 260 -4.72 1.34 3.43
N TYR A 261 -5.52 2.23 2.84
CA TYR A 261 -6.54 1.90 1.83
C TYR A 261 -6.39 2.78 0.60
N GLU A 262 -6.81 2.26 -0.56
CA GLU A 262 -6.83 3.02 -1.81
C GLU A 262 -8.01 2.55 -2.68
N THR A 263 -8.72 3.49 -3.32
CA THR A 263 -9.83 3.15 -4.22
C THR A 263 -9.42 3.32 -5.66
N ILE A 264 -9.31 2.22 -6.38
CA ILE A 264 -8.93 2.22 -7.79
C ILE A 264 -10.18 2.18 -8.67
N SER A 265 -10.24 3.10 -9.63
CA SER A 265 -11.24 3.11 -10.71
C SER A 265 -10.59 2.77 -12.05
N VAL A 266 -11.07 1.71 -12.71
CA VAL A 266 -10.57 1.26 -14.01
C VAL A 266 -11.63 1.49 -15.07
N THR A 267 -11.38 2.41 -16.00
CA THR A 267 -12.25 2.63 -17.16
C THR A 267 -11.83 1.74 -18.31
N VAL A 268 -12.77 0.93 -18.82
CA VAL A 268 -12.56 0.13 -20.03
C VAL A 268 -12.82 1.00 -21.25
N THR A 269 -11.87 1.03 -22.18
CA THR A 269 -12.00 1.78 -23.43
C THR A 269 -12.32 0.85 -24.60
N ASP A 270 -13.28 1.28 -25.41
CA ASP A 270 -13.69 0.65 -26.68
C ASP A 270 -12.49 0.46 -27.61
N VAL A 271 -12.34 -0.76 -28.13
CA VAL A 271 -11.44 -1.09 -29.22
C VAL A 271 -12.26 -1.58 -30.40
N VAL A 272 -11.97 -1.03 -31.59
CA VAL A 272 -12.65 -1.42 -32.83
C VAL A 272 -12.56 -2.93 -33.07
N ASP A 273 -13.70 -3.59 -32.91
CA ASP A 273 -13.88 -5.00 -33.17
C ASP A 273 -13.97 -5.30 -34.66
N THR A 274 -13.68 -6.54 -35.05
CA THR A 274 -13.82 -6.99 -36.45
C THR A 274 -14.77 -8.18 -36.55
N THR A 275 -15.71 -8.10 -37.48
CA THR A 275 -16.53 -9.27 -37.86
C THR A 275 -15.65 -10.31 -38.54
N SER A 276 -15.89 -11.60 -38.34
CA SER A 276 -15.26 -12.64 -39.17
C SER A 276 -16.30 -13.63 -39.71
N PHE A 277 -15.97 -14.28 -40.83
CA PHE A 277 -16.79 -15.34 -41.42
C PHE A 277 -16.32 -16.70 -40.94
N SER A 278 -17.15 -17.40 -40.16
CA SER A 278 -16.91 -18.80 -39.80
C SER A 278 -17.13 -19.73 -40.99
N SER A 279 -18.08 -19.38 -41.87
CA SER A 279 -18.25 -20.06 -43.16
C SER A 279 -19.02 -19.22 -44.17
N PHE A 280 -18.78 -19.49 -45.45
CA PHE A 280 -19.63 -19.08 -46.55
C PHE A 280 -19.72 -20.27 -47.51
N ALA A 281 -20.94 -20.66 -47.90
CA ALA A 281 -21.18 -21.82 -48.75
C ALA A 281 -22.52 -21.75 -49.48
N LEU A 282 -22.68 -22.60 -50.50
CA LEU A 282 -24.01 -23.01 -50.96
C LEU A 282 -24.51 -24.14 -50.06
N ALA A 283 -25.81 -24.19 -49.82
CA ALA A 283 -26.43 -25.30 -49.07
C ALA A 283 -26.08 -26.65 -49.72
N GLY A 284 -25.51 -27.56 -48.93
CA GLY A 284 -25.03 -28.87 -49.39
C GLY A 284 -23.64 -28.86 -50.05
N ASN A 285 -22.93 -27.72 -50.06
CA ASN A 285 -21.58 -27.56 -50.63
C ASN A 285 -21.39 -28.06 -52.08
N PRO A 286 -22.35 -27.87 -53.02
CA PRO A 286 -22.14 -28.28 -54.40
C PRO A 286 -21.06 -27.44 -55.09
N THR A 287 -20.25 -28.09 -55.93
CA THR A 287 -19.31 -27.44 -56.85
C THR A 287 -19.94 -27.10 -58.21
N SER A 288 -21.13 -27.66 -58.50
CA SER A 288 -21.90 -27.46 -59.73
C SER A 288 -23.39 -27.31 -59.44
N VAL A 289 -24.04 -26.34 -60.09
CA VAL A 289 -25.49 -26.07 -59.94
C VAL A 289 -26.17 -25.88 -61.30
N SER A 290 -27.48 -26.08 -61.35
CA SER A 290 -28.26 -25.90 -62.58
C SER A 290 -28.68 -24.44 -62.80
N TYR A 291 -28.60 -23.99 -64.04
CA TYR A 291 -29.11 -22.68 -64.48
C TYR A 291 -30.59 -22.48 -64.10
N SER A 292 -30.89 -21.29 -63.53
CA SER A 292 -32.24 -20.87 -63.14
C SER A 292 -32.96 -21.77 -62.12
N THR A 293 -32.24 -22.68 -61.45
CA THR A 293 -32.77 -23.47 -60.33
C THR A 293 -32.44 -22.77 -59.01
N PRO A 294 -33.40 -22.59 -58.08
CA PRO A 294 -33.11 -22.00 -56.77
C PRO A 294 -32.07 -22.81 -56.00
N ILE A 295 -31.11 -22.13 -55.37
CA ILE A 295 -30.21 -22.69 -54.37
C ILE A 295 -29.96 -21.67 -53.26
N ASN A 296 -29.78 -22.14 -52.03
CA ASN A 296 -29.54 -21.28 -50.89
C ASN A 296 -28.05 -20.99 -50.73
N LEU A 297 -27.70 -19.72 -50.62
CA LEU A 297 -26.43 -19.22 -50.11
C LEU A 297 -26.54 -19.13 -48.58
N VAL A 298 -25.51 -19.57 -47.88
CA VAL A 298 -25.44 -19.58 -46.41
C VAL A 298 -24.14 -18.92 -46.00
N ALA A 299 -24.23 -17.89 -45.16
CA ALA A 299 -23.09 -17.24 -44.53
C ALA A 299 -23.25 -17.29 -43.02
N VAL A 300 -22.17 -17.66 -42.32
CA VAL A 300 -22.09 -17.68 -40.86
C VAL A 300 -20.99 -16.73 -40.43
N VAL A 301 -21.35 -15.79 -39.55
CA VAL A 301 -20.44 -14.76 -39.02
C VAL A 301 -20.43 -14.76 -37.49
N THR A 302 -19.37 -14.20 -36.90
CA THR A 302 -19.14 -14.23 -35.45
C THR A 302 -19.94 -13.20 -34.65
N VAL A 303 -20.47 -12.17 -35.31
CA VAL A 303 -21.20 -11.07 -34.70
C VAL A 303 -22.45 -10.71 -35.50
N ALA A 304 -23.46 -10.16 -34.83
CA ALA A 304 -24.70 -9.74 -35.46
C ALA A 304 -24.42 -8.77 -36.62
N SER A 305 -24.78 -9.19 -37.84
CA SER A 305 -24.43 -8.47 -39.07
C SER A 305 -25.55 -8.48 -40.10
N ARG A 306 -25.50 -7.53 -41.03
CA ARG A 306 -26.23 -7.55 -42.30
C ARG A 306 -25.30 -8.04 -43.41
N ILE A 307 -25.69 -9.12 -44.07
CA ILE A 307 -24.89 -9.79 -45.10
C ILE A 307 -25.37 -9.44 -46.50
N THR A 308 -24.44 -9.08 -47.38
CA THR A 308 -24.70 -8.88 -48.81
C THR A 308 -23.94 -9.94 -49.60
N PHE A 309 -24.67 -10.71 -50.41
CA PHE A 309 -24.09 -11.73 -51.29
C PHE A 309 -23.79 -11.13 -52.67
N THR A 310 -22.64 -11.52 -53.23
CA THR A 310 -22.17 -11.04 -54.53
C THR A 310 -21.79 -12.19 -55.45
N MET A 311 -21.94 -11.97 -56.75
CA MET A 311 -21.57 -12.86 -57.84
C MET A 311 -20.70 -12.08 -58.83
N ASN A 312 -19.47 -12.52 -59.06
CA ASN A 312 -18.44 -11.82 -59.84
C ASN A 312 -18.36 -10.34 -59.44
N GLN A 313 -18.23 -10.08 -58.12
CA GLN A 313 -18.17 -8.75 -57.49
C GLN A 313 -19.44 -7.89 -57.64
N LYS A 314 -20.52 -8.40 -58.22
CA LYS A 314 -21.80 -7.68 -58.34
C LYS A 314 -22.81 -8.20 -57.32
N ARG A 315 -23.56 -7.30 -56.69
CA ARG A 315 -24.62 -7.67 -55.73
C ARG A 315 -25.66 -8.57 -56.39
N ILE A 316 -26.05 -9.65 -55.72
CA ILE A 316 -27.12 -10.53 -56.17
C ILE A 316 -28.47 -9.90 -55.79
N PRO A 317 -29.35 -9.58 -56.75
CA PRO A 317 -30.67 -9.03 -56.45
C PRO A 317 -31.45 -9.94 -55.50
N GLY A 318 -32.08 -9.35 -54.48
CA GLY A 318 -32.80 -10.09 -53.44
C GLY A 318 -31.92 -10.71 -52.34
N CYS A 319 -30.59 -10.67 -52.47
CA CYS A 319 -29.61 -11.16 -51.50
C CYS A 319 -28.74 -10.02 -50.90
N ILE A 320 -29.32 -8.85 -50.70
CA ILE A 320 -28.64 -7.67 -50.16
C ILE A 320 -29.13 -7.43 -48.74
N SER A 321 -28.22 -7.08 -47.82
CA SER A 321 -28.54 -6.72 -46.43
C SER A 321 -29.43 -7.76 -45.71
N LYS A 322 -29.14 -9.05 -45.87
CA LYS A 322 -29.80 -10.12 -45.11
C LYS A 322 -29.37 -10.06 -43.66
N LEU A 323 -30.31 -9.91 -42.75
CA LEU A 323 -30.02 -9.98 -41.32
C LEU A 323 -29.52 -11.38 -40.98
N ALA A 324 -28.34 -11.47 -40.37
CA ALA A 324 -27.85 -12.70 -39.80
C ALA A 324 -28.49 -12.89 -38.41
N THR A 325 -29.22 -13.98 -38.22
CA THR A 325 -29.89 -14.30 -36.96
C THR A 325 -29.14 -15.42 -36.24
N GLY A 326 -29.04 -15.33 -34.91
CA GLY A 326 -28.31 -16.29 -34.09
C GLY A 326 -28.04 -15.74 -32.70
N SER A 327 -27.20 -16.42 -31.93
CA SER A 327 -26.83 -16.05 -30.56
C SER A 327 -25.37 -16.42 -30.27
N ALA A 328 -24.80 -15.82 -29.22
CA ALA A 328 -23.40 -15.96 -28.83
C ALA A 328 -22.46 -15.55 -29.98
N SER A 329 -21.75 -16.50 -30.58
CA SER A 329 -20.70 -16.26 -31.58
C SER A 329 -21.02 -16.84 -32.97
N SER A 330 -22.30 -17.12 -33.25
CA SER A 330 -22.73 -17.68 -34.53
C SER A 330 -24.03 -17.06 -35.01
N PHE A 331 -23.94 -16.25 -36.06
CA PHE A 331 -25.08 -15.61 -36.72
C PHE A 331 -25.15 -16.06 -38.17
N THR A 332 -26.29 -16.58 -38.58
CA THR A 332 -26.48 -17.14 -39.91
C THR A 332 -27.38 -16.26 -40.76
N ALA A 333 -26.92 -15.91 -41.97
CA ALA A 333 -27.73 -15.30 -43.01
C ALA A 333 -27.90 -16.27 -44.18
N THR A 334 -29.13 -16.39 -44.69
CA THR A 334 -29.43 -17.21 -45.86
C THR A 334 -30.04 -16.38 -46.99
N CYS A 335 -29.77 -16.76 -48.23
CA CYS A 335 -30.46 -16.20 -49.39
C CYS A 335 -30.76 -17.26 -50.45
N SER A 336 -32.02 -17.34 -50.89
CA SER A 336 -32.39 -18.12 -52.06
C SER A 336 -32.00 -17.38 -53.34
N TRP A 337 -31.10 -17.96 -54.12
CA TRP A 337 -30.56 -17.41 -55.36
C TRP A 337 -30.84 -18.32 -56.55
N LYS A 338 -31.23 -17.73 -57.69
CA LYS A 338 -31.34 -18.42 -58.99
C LYS A 338 -30.20 -17.96 -59.89
N PRO A 339 -29.27 -18.84 -60.30
CA PRO A 339 -28.19 -18.47 -61.20
C PRO A 339 -28.73 -17.93 -62.54
N SER A 340 -28.36 -16.70 -62.88
CA SER A 340 -28.80 -15.99 -64.09
C SER A 340 -27.81 -16.05 -65.24
N ARG A 341 -26.65 -16.70 -65.03
CA ARG A 341 -25.59 -16.89 -66.04
C ARG A 341 -25.03 -18.30 -65.94
N ARG A 342 -24.61 -18.86 -67.08
CA ARG A 342 -23.95 -20.16 -67.19
C ARG A 342 -22.42 -20.00 -67.10
N GLY A 343 -21.72 -21.11 -66.85
CA GLY A 343 -20.26 -21.15 -66.76
C GLY A 343 -19.74 -20.97 -65.34
N TYR A 344 -18.45 -20.65 -65.20
CA TYR A 344 -17.84 -20.43 -63.89
C TYR A 344 -18.26 -19.09 -63.29
N LEU A 345 -18.72 -19.12 -62.05
CA LEU A 345 -19.06 -17.94 -61.26
C LEU A 345 -18.24 -17.94 -59.97
N THR A 346 -17.85 -16.76 -59.53
CA THR A 346 -17.21 -16.53 -58.24
C THR A 346 -18.21 -15.86 -57.32
N LEU A 347 -18.50 -16.47 -56.18
CA LEU A 347 -19.38 -15.94 -55.15
C LEU A 347 -18.55 -15.42 -53.99
N ALA A 348 -19.03 -14.35 -53.36
CA ALA A 348 -18.49 -13.84 -52.11
C ALA A 348 -19.63 -13.24 -51.28
N SER A 349 -19.38 -13.02 -49.99
CA SER A 349 -20.29 -12.32 -49.11
C SER A 349 -19.54 -11.25 -48.32
N GLN A 350 -20.23 -10.13 -48.05
CA GLN A 350 -19.72 -9.02 -47.27
C GLN A 350 -20.64 -8.79 -46.08
N SER A 351 -20.07 -8.64 -44.89
CA SER A 351 -20.80 -8.28 -43.68
C SER A 351 -20.69 -6.79 -43.39
N VAL A 352 -21.74 -6.26 -42.77
CA VAL A 352 -21.75 -4.97 -42.09
C VAL A 352 -22.32 -5.24 -40.71
N ALA A 353 -21.54 -5.05 -39.65
CA ALA A 353 -21.98 -5.32 -38.29
C ALA A 353 -23.16 -4.40 -37.90
N VAL A 354 -23.99 -4.88 -36.97
CA VAL A 354 -25.14 -4.12 -36.45
C VAL A 354 -24.77 -3.29 -35.21
N GLY A 355 -23.68 -3.63 -34.51
CA GLY A 355 -23.13 -2.88 -33.38
C GLY A 355 -22.23 -1.71 -33.80
N ALA A 356 -22.16 -0.68 -32.96
CA ALA A 356 -21.10 0.34 -33.04
C ALA A 356 -19.75 -0.30 -32.71
N GLY A 357 -18.62 0.34 -33.08
CA GLY A 357 -17.28 -0.20 -32.82
C GLY A 357 -16.85 -1.37 -33.73
N ILE A 358 -17.79 -2.09 -34.36
CA ILE A 358 -17.45 -3.28 -35.15
C ILE A 358 -17.32 -2.98 -36.65
N THR A 359 -16.18 -3.35 -37.24
CA THR A 359 -15.98 -3.32 -38.70
C THR A 359 -16.48 -4.58 -39.39
N GLY A 360 -16.98 -4.40 -40.62
CA GLY A 360 -17.42 -5.50 -41.49
C GLY A 360 -16.25 -6.28 -42.10
N ALA A 361 -16.56 -7.45 -42.65
CA ALA A 361 -15.58 -8.34 -43.30
C ALA A 361 -16.07 -8.84 -44.66
N ILE A 362 -15.20 -9.54 -45.37
CA ILE A 362 -15.49 -10.20 -46.64
C ILE A 362 -15.13 -11.67 -46.50
N SER A 363 -16.02 -12.56 -46.94
CA SER A 363 -15.74 -14.00 -46.94
C SER A 363 -14.71 -14.38 -48.00
N PRO A 364 -14.02 -15.52 -47.86
CA PRO A 364 -13.31 -16.13 -48.96
C PRO A 364 -14.21 -16.33 -50.19
N ASN A 365 -13.61 -16.26 -51.38
CA ASN A 365 -14.31 -16.49 -52.64
C ASN A 365 -14.62 -17.98 -52.81
N ILE A 366 -15.83 -18.28 -53.31
CA ILE A 366 -16.22 -19.64 -53.71
C ILE A 366 -16.39 -19.66 -55.22
N ARG A 367 -15.75 -20.62 -55.89
CA ARG A 367 -15.90 -20.83 -57.33
C ARG A 367 -16.83 -22.01 -57.60
N ILE A 368 -17.87 -21.79 -58.39
CA ILE A 368 -18.85 -22.81 -58.79
C ILE A 368 -19.03 -22.84 -60.30
N PHE A 369 -19.44 -24.00 -60.82
CA PHE A 369 -19.87 -24.15 -62.21
C PHE A 369 -21.39 -24.12 -62.33
N VAL A 370 -21.93 -23.31 -63.25
CA VAL A 370 -23.37 -23.31 -63.57
C VAL A 370 -23.61 -24.01 -64.90
N GLY A 371 -24.13 -25.23 -64.81
CA GLY A 371 -24.49 -26.07 -65.95
C GLY A 371 -25.87 -25.77 -66.52
N PRO A 372 -26.27 -26.44 -67.61
CA PRO A 372 -27.62 -26.35 -68.16
C PRO A 372 -28.66 -26.78 -67.13
N ARG A 373 -29.90 -26.33 -67.31
CA ARG A 373 -31.02 -26.79 -66.49
C ARG A 373 -31.26 -28.26 -66.79
N LEU A 374 -31.22 -29.12 -65.78
CA LEU A 374 -31.61 -30.52 -65.92
C LEU A 374 -33.10 -30.56 -66.26
N THR A 375 -33.44 -30.80 -67.53
CA THR A 375 -34.80 -31.17 -67.93
C THR A 375 -35.00 -32.62 -67.51
N ARG A 376 -35.93 -32.85 -66.58
CA ARG A 376 -36.37 -34.21 -66.23
C ARG A 376 -36.92 -34.83 -67.53
N ARG A 377 -36.19 -35.80 -68.08
CA ARG A 377 -36.66 -36.62 -69.20
C ARG A 377 -37.51 -37.76 -68.67
#